data_AF-A0ABD6BW59-F1
#
_entry.id   AF-A0ABD6BW59-F1
#
_cell.length_a   1.000
_cell.length_b   1.000
_cell.length_c   1.000
_cell.angle_alpha   90.00
_cell.angle_beta   90.00
_cell.angle_gamma   90.00
#
_symmetry.space_group_name_H-M   'P 1'
#
loop_
_entity.id
_entity.type
_entity.pdbx_description
1 polymer ?
#
loop_
_entity_poly.entity_id
_entity_poly.type
_entity_poly.pdbx_seq_one_letter_code
_entity_poly.pdbx_strand_id
1 'polypeptide(L)' 'MTNIHIEVPDEEQYERLKDVKNKYGLTWRGMLVHAADDLDTPD' A
#
# COMPACT_ATOMS: atom_id res chain seq x y z
N MET A 1 -6.30 -19.74 2.52
CA MET A 1 -5.43 -18.55 2.54
C MET A 1 -5.54 -17.90 1.18
N THR A 2 -5.64 -16.57 1.15
CA THR A 2 -5.68 -15.80 -0.11
C THR A 2 -4.35 -15.08 -0.24
N ASN A 3 -3.68 -15.24 -1.38
CA ASN A 3 -2.36 -14.63 -1.62
C ASN A 3 -2.51 -13.46 -2.58
N ILE A 4 -1.81 -12.37 -2.29
CA ILE A 4 -1.73 -11.19 -3.14
C ILE A 4 -0.27 -11.02 -3.55
N HIS A 5 -0.03 -10.96 -4.86
CA HIS A 5 1.26 -10.59 -5.44
C HIS A 5 1.11 -9.19 -6.04
N ILE A 6 2.04 -8.30 -5.72
CA ILE A 6 2.04 -6.92 -6.22
C ILE A 6 3.31 -6.75 -7.05
N GLU A 7 3.15 -6.52 -8.34
CA GLU A 7 4.24 -6.13 -9.21
C GLU A 7 4.29 -4.60 -9.27
N VAL A 8 5.46 -4.04 -8.96
CA VAL A 8 5.70 -2.60 -9.05
C VAL A 8 6.65 -2.38 -10.23
N PRO A 9 6.23 -1.66 -11.29
CA PRO A 9 6.92 -1.60 -12.58
C PRO A 9 8.29 -0.90 -12.51
N ASP A 10 8.52 -0.02 -11.54
CA ASP A 10 9.73 0.77 -11.43
C ASP A 10 10.20 0.98 -9.97
N GLU A 11 11.50 1.21 -9.81
CA GLU A 11 12.16 1.37 -8.52
C GLU A 11 11.71 2.64 -7.79
N GLU A 12 11.40 3.72 -8.53
CA GLU A 12 10.95 4.98 -7.93
C GLU A 12 9.58 4.81 -7.25
N GLN A 13 8.65 4.16 -7.91
CA GLN A 13 7.35 3.84 -7.33
C GLN A 13 7.50 2.90 -6.12
N TYR A 14 8.40 1.92 -6.19
CA TYR A 14 8.67 1.03 -5.06
C TYR A 14 9.20 1.79 -3.85
N GLU A 15 10.21 2.62 -4.02
CA GLU A 15 10.81 3.40 -2.92
C GLU A 15 9.80 4.41 -2.36
N ARG A 16 9.00 5.06 -3.20
CA ARG A 16 7.92 5.93 -2.72
C ARG A 16 6.92 5.18 -1.84
N LEU A 17 6.48 4.00 -2.26
CA LEU A 17 5.53 3.19 -1.48
C LEU A 17 6.16 2.70 -0.16
N LYS A 18 7.45 2.34 -0.19
CA LYS A 18 8.22 1.94 0.99
C LYS A 18 8.39 3.09 1.98
N ASP A 19 8.65 4.30 1.51
CA ASP A 19 8.76 5.49 2.33
C ASP A 19 7.44 5.84 3.01
N VAL A 20 6.33 5.83 2.26
CA VAL A 20 4.99 6.05 2.82
C VAL A 20 4.68 5.00 3.89
N LYS A 21 4.89 3.72 3.58
CA LYS A 21 4.70 2.62 4.52
C LYS A 21 5.51 2.82 5.80
N ASN A 22 6.79 3.17 5.69
CA ASN A 22 7.68 3.37 6.85
C ASN A 22 7.30 4.62 7.65
N LYS A 23 6.97 5.73 6.98
CA LYS A 23 6.55 6.99 7.60
C LYS A 23 5.35 6.81 8.53
N TYR A 24 4.39 5.97 8.14
CA TYR A 24 3.19 5.69 8.94
C TYR A 24 3.28 4.41 9.78
N GLY A 25 4.44 3.74 9.83
CA GLY A 25 4.62 2.52 10.63
C GLY A 25 3.81 1.31 10.14
N LEU A 26 3.50 1.25 8.84
CA LEU A 26 2.60 0.24 8.27
C LEU A 26 3.34 -1.01 7.78
N THR A 27 2.57 -2.07 7.62
CA THR A 27 2.93 -3.20 6.74
C THR A 27 2.38 -2.96 5.34
N TRP A 28 2.86 -3.70 4.33
CA TRP A 28 2.29 -3.65 2.98
C TRP A 28 0.78 -3.94 2.97
N ARG A 29 0.36 -4.96 3.74
CA ARG A 29 -1.06 -5.28 3.94
C ARG A 29 -1.80 -4.11 4.58
N GLY A 30 -1.25 -3.52 5.64
CA GLY A 30 -1.87 -2.38 6.33
C GLY A 30 -2.07 -1.20 5.39
N MET A 31 -1.08 -0.90 4.56
CA MET A 31 -1.18 0.16 3.55
C MET A 31 -2.29 -0.10 2.52
N LEU A 32 -2.44 -1.34 2.04
CA LEU A 32 -3.52 -1.71 1.12
C LEU A 32 -4.91 -1.61 1.77
N VAL A 33 -5.04 -1.99 3.06
CA VAL A 33 -6.30 -1.87 3.80
C VAL A 33 -6.68 -0.41 3.97
N HIS A 34 -5.74 0.45 4.40
CA HIS A 34 -5.99 1.89 4.51
C HIS A 34 -6.42 2.51 3.17
N ALA A 35 -5.75 2.15 2.08
CA ALA A 35 -6.14 2.64 0.75
C ALA A 35 -7.53 2.15 0.33
N ALA A 36 -7.93 0.93 0.69
CA ALA A 36 -9.26 0.41 0.41
C ALA A 36 -10.34 1.15 1.22
N ASP A 37 -10.11 1.39 2.52
CA ASP A 37 -11.04 2.13 3.38
C ASP A 37 -11.22 3.58 2.89
N ASP A 38 -10.13 4.24 2.49
CA ASP A 38 -10.17 5.59 1.91
C ASP A 38 -10.98 5.64 0.60
N LEU A 39 -10.90 4.59 -0.23
CA LEU A 39 -11.65 4.49 -1.50
C LEU A 39 -13.13 4.13 -1.31
N ASP A 40 -13.48 3.42 -0.22
CA ASP A 40 -14.86 3.01 0.09
C ASP A 40 -15.62 4.08 0.88
N THR A 41 -14.94 5.15 1.29
CA THR A 41 -15.59 6.28 1.96
C THR A 41 -16.26 7.17 0.91
N PRO A 42 -17.62 7.26 0.86
CA PRO A 42 -18.30 8.16 -0.07
C PRO A 42 -18.02 9.62 0.28
N ASP A 43 -17.85 10.47 -0.75
CA ASP A 43 -17.68 11.93 -0.63
C ASP A 43 -18.74 12.61 0.26
#